data_AF-A0A2A3MFM1-F1
#
_entry.id   AF-A0A2A3MFM1-F1
#
_cell.length_a   1.000
_cell.length_b   1.000
_cell.length_c   1.000
_cell.angle_alpha   90.00
_cell.angle_beta   90.00
_cell.angle_gamma   90.00
#
_symmetry.space_group_name_H-M   'P 1'
#
loop_
_entity.id
_entity.type
_entity.pdbx_description
1 polymer ?
#
loop_
_entity_poly.entity_id
_entity_poly.type
_entity_poly.pdbx_seq_one_letter_code
_entity_poly.pdbx_strand_id
1 'polypeptide(L)'
;MHEVPAVFLVTLLLLQTVLLAGAGWYYYQQRRSLITLTDKQRTTQAELTLLEASNREQTAQLQSLQAREQQLLQQIDTQQQDHDLQLSALREERDNVHGWQDSRYQAVQEQYQQAQQLNRKWLDLADDIDRLGQIVHTFDRWNDRLDELMTHNRAMQSESQEFTGIVKQTILLALNASIEAARAGENGRGFAIVADEVRILAHRSEALNDGYRQSLLQNAVITTGTFQDIQAASRMIHTAIQDIRQNLESLSEQSRQQPSSLAA
;
A
#
# COMPACT_ATOMS: atom_id res chain seq x y z
N MET A 1 -68.73 129.77 71.10
CA MET A 1 -68.25 129.71 69.70
C MET A 1 -66.78 129.36 69.73
N HIS A 2 -66.30 128.22 69.29
CA HIS A 2 -66.85 126.89 69.04
C HIS A 2 -65.56 126.11 68.77
N GLU A 3 -65.17 125.12 69.57
CA GLU A 3 -64.22 124.11 69.07
C GLU A 3 -64.14 122.90 70.01
N VAL A 4 -64.08 121.73 69.37
CA VAL A 4 -64.43 120.38 69.81
C VAL A 4 -63.79 119.93 71.16
N PRO A 5 -64.54 119.21 72.03
CA PRO A 5 -64.10 118.81 73.37
C PRO A 5 -62.97 117.77 73.38
N ALA A 6 -62.05 117.90 74.34
CA ALA A 6 -60.82 117.10 74.53
C ALA A 6 -61.00 115.57 74.50
N VAL A 7 -62.19 115.05 74.80
CA VAL A 7 -62.51 113.61 74.71
C VAL A 7 -62.41 113.09 73.27
N PHE A 8 -62.76 113.91 72.26
CA PHE A 8 -62.70 113.53 70.84
C PHE A 8 -61.26 113.45 70.31
N LEU A 9 -60.36 114.31 70.83
CA LEU A 9 -58.92 114.30 70.50
C LEU A 9 -58.22 113.07 71.08
N VAL A 10 -58.58 112.68 72.31
CA VAL A 10 -58.00 111.49 72.97
C VAL A 10 -58.49 110.18 72.33
N THR A 11 -59.77 110.09 71.96
CA THR A 11 -60.29 108.90 71.26
C THR A 11 -59.73 108.79 69.84
N LEU A 12 -59.55 109.90 69.12
CA LEU A 12 -58.90 109.93 67.81
C LEU A 12 -57.43 109.48 67.90
N LEU A 13 -56.67 109.97 68.89
CA LEU A 13 -55.29 109.56 69.13
C LEU A 13 -55.19 108.07 69.49
N LEU A 14 -56.09 107.55 70.35
CA LEU A 14 -56.14 106.12 70.66
C LEU A 14 -56.46 105.28 69.43
N LEU A 15 -57.45 105.68 68.62
CA LEU A 15 -57.81 104.98 67.39
C LEU A 15 -56.66 105.01 66.37
N GLN A 16 -55.93 106.12 66.29
CA GLN A 16 -54.73 106.27 65.47
C GLN A 16 -53.58 105.38 65.95
N THR A 17 -53.36 105.25 67.26
CA THR A 17 -52.35 104.33 67.83
C THR A 17 -52.69 102.85 67.60
N VAL A 18 -53.97 102.47 67.74
CA VAL A 18 -54.44 101.11 67.45
C VAL A 18 -54.35 100.79 65.95
N LEU A 19 -54.68 101.74 65.07
CA LEU A 19 -54.49 101.59 63.63
C LEU A 19 -53.01 101.47 63.24
N LEU A 20 -52.13 102.28 63.84
CA LEU A 20 -50.68 102.20 63.61
C LEU A 20 -50.08 100.89 64.15
N ALA A 21 -50.53 100.43 65.33
CA ALA A 21 -50.12 99.15 65.90
C ALA A 21 -50.63 97.96 65.06
N GLY A 22 -51.88 98.02 64.58
CA GLY A 22 -52.47 97.03 63.68
C GLY A 22 -51.78 97.00 62.31
N ALA A 23 -51.47 98.17 61.72
CA ALA A 23 -50.71 98.29 60.48
C ALA A 23 -49.26 97.81 60.65
N GLY A 24 -48.62 98.11 61.79
CA GLY A 24 -47.29 97.61 62.14
C GLY A 24 -47.27 96.10 62.35
N TRP A 25 -48.27 95.55 63.03
CA TRP A 25 -48.45 94.10 63.21
C TRP A 25 -48.72 93.39 61.88
N TYR A 26 -49.59 93.96 61.03
CA TYR A 26 -49.87 93.45 59.69
C TYR A 26 -48.62 93.49 58.79
N TYR A 27 -47.87 94.60 58.79
CA TYR A 27 -46.61 94.73 58.06
C TYR A 27 -45.53 93.77 58.60
N TYR A 28 -45.45 93.59 59.91
CA TYR A 28 -44.56 92.61 60.55
C TYR A 28 -44.95 91.17 60.17
N GLN A 29 -46.24 90.83 60.18
CA GLN A 29 -46.75 89.53 59.79
C GLN A 29 -46.50 89.25 58.31
N GLN A 30 -46.70 90.24 57.44
CA GLN A 30 -46.43 90.16 56.00
C GLN A 30 -44.93 90.06 55.69
N ARG A 31 -44.07 90.80 56.41
CA ARG A 31 -42.61 90.69 56.29
C ARG A 31 -42.11 89.33 56.78
N ARG A 32 -42.67 88.81 57.89
CA ARG A 32 -42.35 87.47 58.40
C ARG A 32 -42.78 86.38 57.44
N SER A 33 -43.98 86.47 56.86
CA SER A 33 -44.44 85.50 55.86
C SER A 33 -43.58 85.52 54.60
N LEU A 34 -43.20 86.71 54.11
CA LEU A 34 -42.27 86.86 52.98
C LEU A 34 -40.88 86.28 53.26
N ILE A 35 -40.32 86.50 54.45
CA ILE A 35 -39.05 85.88 54.86
C ILE A 35 -39.18 84.36 54.87
N THR A 36 -40.23 83.81 55.48
CA THR A 36 -40.43 82.34 55.51
C THR A 36 -40.65 81.74 54.12
N LEU A 37 -41.30 82.48 53.21
CA LEU A 37 -41.51 82.04 51.83
C LEU A 37 -40.20 82.09 51.03
N THR A 38 -39.38 83.12 51.26
CA THR A 38 -38.07 83.29 50.63
C THR A 38 -37.09 82.22 51.13
N ASP A 39 -37.11 81.88 52.41
CA ASP A 39 -36.30 80.79 52.97
C ASP A 39 -36.75 79.43 52.41
N LYS A 40 -38.06 79.16 52.33
CA LYS A 40 -38.58 77.97 51.65
C LYS A 40 -38.18 77.91 50.18
N GLN A 41 -38.26 79.04 49.47
CA GLN A 41 -37.85 79.13 48.07
C GLN A 41 -36.35 78.85 47.92
N ARG A 42 -35.51 79.37 48.82
CA ARG A 42 -34.07 79.09 48.85
C ARG A 42 -33.78 77.62 49.13
N THR A 43 -34.46 76.99 50.09
CA THR A 43 -34.26 75.56 50.39
C THR A 43 -34.72 74.68 49.24
N THR A 44 -35.88 74.94 48.65
CA THR A 44 -36.36 74.20 47.47
C THR A 44 -35.44 74.39 46.27
N GLN A 45 -34.87 75.58 46.08
CA GLN A 45 -33.91 75.83 45.00
C GLN A 45 -32.57 75.12 45.24
N ALA A 46 -32.11 75.05 46.50
CA ALA A 46 -30.94 74.24 46.86
C ALA A 46 -31.18 72.74 46.63
N GLU A 47 -32.34 72.21 47.04
CA GLU A 47 -32.75 70.82 46.78
C GLU A 47 -32.84 70.54 45.27
N LEU A 48 -33.41 71.46 44.49
CA LEU A 48 -33.48 71.33 43.02
C LEU A 48 -32.08 71.27 42.41
N THR A 49 -31.15 72.14 42.82
CA THR A 49 -29.77 72.11 42.31
C THR A 49 -29.03 70.83 42.68
N LEU A 50 -29.27 70.28 43.87
CA LEU A 50 -28.70 69.01 44.31
C LEU A 50 -29.27 67.85 43.47
N LEU A 51 -30.58 67.86 43.22
CA LEU A 51 -31.26 66.86 42.40
C LEU A 51 -30.78 66.93 40.94
N GLU A 52 -30.63 68.13 40.37
CA GLU A 52 -30.08 68.32 39.03
C GLU A 52 -28.64 67.82 38.93
N ALA A 53 -27.81 68.07 39.93
CA ALA A 53 -26.44 67.55 39.99
C ALA A 53 -26.42 66.02 40.05
N SER A 54 -27.26 65.41 40.90
CA SER A 54 -27.41 63.96 41.00
C SER A 54 -27.93 63.34 39.69
N ASN A 55 -28.88 63.99 39.01
CA ASN A 55 -29.43 63.51 37.74
C ASN A 55 -28.38 63.59 36.60
N ARG A 56 -27.55 64.65 36.58
CA ARG A 56 -26.39 64.73 35.67
C ARG A 56 -25.38 63.62 35.93
N GLU A 57 -25.09 63.32 37.19
CA GLU A 57 -24.19 62.22 37.56
C GLU A 57 -24.75 60.86 37.11
N GLN A 58 -26.02 60.58 37.38
CA GLN A 58 -26.69 59.36 36.93
C GLN A 58 -26.70 59.23 35.40
N THR A 59 -26.92 60.34 34.68
CA THR A 59 -26.88 60.35 33.21
C THR A 59 -25.47 60.04 32.70
N ALA A 60 -24.42 60.60 33.32
CA ALA A 60 -23.03 60.28 32.97
C ALA A 60 -22.69 58.81 33.27
N GLN A 61 -23.16 58.27 34.40
CA GLN A 61 -23.01 56.85 34.73
C GLN A 61 -23.71 55.95 33.69
N LEU A 62 -24.95 56.26 33.31
CA LEU A 62 -25.69 55.53 32.28
C LEU A 62 -24.96 55.54 30.94
N GLN A 63 -24.43 56.69 30.50
CA GLN A 63 -23.64 56.78 29.27
C GLN A 63 -22.37 55.93 29.35
N SER A 64 -21.68 55.92 30.49
CA SER A 64 -20.49 55.08 30.69
C SER A 64 -20.81 53.59 30.67
N LEU A 65 -21.95 53.18 31.24
CA LEU A 65 -22.43 51.80 31.21
C LEU A 65 -22.83 51.37 29.79
N GLN A 66 -23.53 52.24 29.05
CA GLN A 66 -23.88 51.99 27.64
C GLN A 66 -22.62 51.85 26.76
N ALA A 67 -21.62 52.70 26.95
CA ALA A 67 -20.35 52.58 26.24
C ALA A 67 -19.64 51.26 26.60
N ARG A 68 -19.69 50.85 27.87
CA ARG A 68 -19.10 49.59 28.32
C ARG A 68 -19.84 48.37 27.75
N GLU A 69 -21.16 48.42 27.69
CA GLU A 69 -22.01 47.40 27.08
C GLU A 69 -21.69 47.24 25.58
N GLN A 70 -21.59 48.35 24.83
CA GLN A 70 -21.19 48.32 23.42
C GLN A 70 -19.80 47.71 23.23
N GLN A 71 -18.84 48.06 24.10
CA GLN A 71 -17.50 47.48 24.06
C GLN A 71 -17.53 45.97 24.32
N LEU A 72 -18.32 45.51 25.29
CA LEU A 72 -18.47 44.08 25.60
C LEU A 72 -19.12 43.32 24.44
N LEU A 73 -20.16 43.89 23.80
CA LEU A 73 -20.79 43.30 22.63
C LEU A 73 -19.80 43.15 21.47
N GLN A 74 -18.97 44.16 21.21
CA GLN A 74 -17.94 44.08 20.18
C GLN A 74 -16.86 43.02 20.50
N GLN A 75 -16.48 42.90 21.78
CA GLN A 75 -15.55 41.86 22.22
C GLN A 75 -16.14 40.46 22.05
N ILE A 76 -17.42 40.27 22.39
CA ILE A 76 -18.12 38.98 22.19
C ILE A 76 -18.18 38.63 20.71
N ASP A 77 -18.52 39.58 19.83
CA ASP A 77 -18.58 39.34 18.38
C ASP A 77 -17.21 38.95 17.81
N THR A 78 -16.16 39.67 18.20
CA THR A 78 -14.77 39.35 17.80
C THR A 78 -14.36 37.96 18.31
N GLN A 79 -14.69 37.65 19.56
CA GLN A 79 -14.37 36.36 20.17
C GLN A 79 -15.15 35.20 19.54
N GLN A 80 -16.41 35.42 19.13
CA GLN A 80 -17.19 34.44 18.40
C GLN A 80 -16.61 34.18 17.01
N GLN A 81 -16.21 35.23 16.29
CA GLN A 81 -15.55 35.10 14.99
C GLN A 81 -14.22 34.33 15.09
N ASP A 82 -13.39 34.63 16.10
CA ASP A 82 -12.14 33.91 16.34
C ASP A 82 -12.39 32.44 16.68
N HIS A 83 -13.40 32.16 17.51
CA HIS A 83 -13.78 30.79 17.87
C HIS A 83 -14.31 30.00 16.66
N ASP A 84 -15.10 30.62 15.78
CA ASP A 84 -15.59 29.99 14.55
C ASP A 84 -14.45 29.69 13.57
N LEU A 85 -13.45 30.58 13.47
CA LEU A 85 -12.23 30.35 12.69
C LEU A 85 -11.38 29.21 13.26
N GLN A 86 -11.25 29.12 14.58
CA GLN A 86 -10.55 28.00 15.22
C GLN A 86 -11.28 26.67 14.99
N LEU A 87 -12.61 26.67 15.10
CA LEU A 87 -13.42 25.47 14.84
C LEU A 87 -13.34 25.01 13.39
N SER A 88 -13.29 25.94 12.42
CA SER A 88 -13.14 25.57 11.01
C SER A 88 -11.75 25.00 10.73
N ALA A 89 -10.68 25.60 11.28
CA ALA A 89 -9.32 25.09 11.18
C ALA A 89 -9.18 23.68 11.80
N LEU A 90 -9.75 23.46 12.99
CA LEU A 90 -9.75 22.14 13.64
C LEU A 90 -10.52 21.09 12.84
N ARG A 91 -11.63 21.47 12.18
CA ARG A 91 -12.38 20.56 11.30
C ARG A 91 -11.56 20.17 10.08
N GLU A 92 -10.91 21.13 9.44
CA GLU A 92 -10.02 20.88 8.30
C GLU A 92 -8.84 19.99 8.70
N GLU A 93 -8.19 20.27 9.82
CA GLU A 93 -7.10 19.44 10.35
C GLU A 93 -7.56 18.00 10.62
N ARG A 94 -8.71 17.84 11.29
CA ARG A 94 -9.30 16.51 11.54
C ARG A 94 -9.59 15.76 10.25
N ASP A 95 -10.17 16.43 9.25
CA ASP A 95 -10.53 15.80 7.98
C ASP A 95 -9.25 15.40 7.19
N ASN A 96 -8.21 16.22 7.25
CA ASN A 96 -6.88 15.89 6.71
C ASN A 96 -6.25 14.67 7.41
N VAL A 97 -6.33 14.60 8.74
CA VAL A 97 -5.83 13.46 9.52
C VAL A 97 -6.59 12.19 9.17
N HIS A 98 -7.92 12.24 9.03
CA HIS A 98 -8.72 11.09 8.61
C HIS A 98 -8.36 10.64 7.19
N GLY A 99 -8.26 11.56 6.22
CA GLY A 99 -7.85 11.24 4.86
C GLY A 99 -6.46 10.62 4.78
N TRP A 100 -5.51 11.11 5.58
CA TRP A 100 -4.18 10.52 5.69
C TRP A 100 -4.22 9.12 6.33
N GLN A 101 -4.99 8.91 7.39
CA GLN A 101 -5.16 7.59 8.00
C GLN A 101 -5.73 6.57 7.01
N ASP A 102 -6.79 6.93 6.27
CA ASP A 102 -7.41 6.03 5.29
C ASP A 102 -6.42 5.68 4.16
N SER A 103 -5.69 6.67 3.66
CA SER A 103 -4.64 6.46 2.65
C SER A 103 -3.53 5.54 3.16
N ARG A 104 -3.13 5.69 4.43
CA ARG A 104 -2.14 4.83 5.09
C ARG A 104 -2.63 3.40 5.25
N TYR A 105 -3.89 3.20 5.66
CA TYR A 105 -4.47 1.86 5.76
C TYR A 105 -4.50 1.16 4.40
N GLN A 106 -4.88 1.86 3.34
CA GLN A 106 -4.87 1.31 1.98
C GLN A 106 -3.46 0.93 1.53
N ALA A 107 -2.48 1.82 1.73
CA ALA A 107 -1.08 1.56 1.38
C ALA A 107 -0.51 0.34 2.12
N VAL A 108 -0.79 0.20 3.42
CA VAL A 108 -0.38 -0.98 4.22
C VAL A 108 -1.01 -2.26 3.67
N GLN A 109 -2.30 -2.20 3.33
CA GLN A 109 -3.03 -3.37 2.81
C GLN A 109 -2.50 -3.80 1.44
N GLU A 110 -2.26 -2.86 0.52
CA GLU A 110 -1.64 -3.13 -0.78
C GLU A 110 -0.26 -3.75 -0.61
N GLN A 111 0.55 -3.22 0.29
CA GLN A 111 1.89 -3.76 0.58
C GLN A 111 1.82 -5.18 1.15
N TYR A 112 0.87 -5.46 2.06
CA TYR A 112 0.66 -6.80 2.59
C TYR A 112 0.25 -7.79 1.49
N GLN A 113 -0.64 -7.39 0.59
CA GLN A 113 -1.04 -8.22 -0.56
C GLN A 113 0.13 -8.49 -1.51
N GLN A 114 0.94 -7.46 -1.81
CA GLN A 114 2.15 -7.62 -2.63
C GLN A 114 3.15 -8.58 -1.97
N ALA A 115 3.40 -8.45 -0.66
CA ALA A 115 4.28 -9.34 0.08
C ALA A 115 3.79 -10.79 0.06
N GLN A 116 2.48 -11.02 0.19
CA GLN A 116 1.89 -12.36 0.05
C GLN A 116 2.05 -12.93 -1.36
N GLN A 117 1.82 -12.13 -2.40
CA GLN A 117 2.02 -12.56 -3.78
C GLN A 117 3.48 -12.90 -4.05
N LEU A 118 4.41 -12.10 -3.54
CA LEU A 118 5.84 -12.34 -3.66
C LEU A 118 6.22 -13.66 -3.00
N ASN A 119 5.74 -13.92 -1.79
CA ASN A 119 6.01 -15.16 -1.05
C ASN A 119 5.44 -16.40 -1.78
N ARG A 120 4.27 -16.29 -2.40
CA ARG A 120 3.75 -17.38 -3.25
C ARG A 120 4.63 -17.65 -4.46
N LYS A 121 5.05 -16.61 -5.18
CA LYS A 121 5.99 -16.75 -6.30
C LYS A 121 7.31 -17.39 -5.87
N TRP A 122 7.78 -17.09 -4.66
CA TRP A 122 8.96 -17.72 -4.06
C TRP A 122 8.79 -19.23 -3.88
N LEU A 123 7.65 -19.66 -3.34
CA LEU A 123 7.36 -21.08 -3.14
C LEU A 123 7.23 -21.82 -4.48
N ASP A 124 6.52 -21.24 -5.44
CA ASP A 124 6.36 -21.84 -6.78
C ASP A 124 7.72 -22.01 -7.47
N LEU A 125 8.56 -20.97 -7.40
CA LEU A 125 9.88 -20.99 -8.04
C LEU A 125 10.86 -21.96 -7.35
N ALA A 126 10.74 -22.15 -6.04
CA ALA A 126 11.49 -23.18 -5.33
C ALA A 126 11.06 -24.61 -5.74
N ASP A 127 9.75 -24.84 -5.93
CA ASP A 127 9.22 -26.11 -6.45
C ASP A 127 9.71 -26.38 -7.88
N ASP A 128 9.75 -25.36 -8.74
CA ASP A 128 10.27 -25.47 -10.10
C ASP A 128 11.76 -25.88 -10.13
N ILE A 129 12.59 -25.36 -9.22
CA ILE A 129 14.00 -25.78 -9.10
C ILE A 129 14.10 -27.27 -8.75
N ASP A 130 13.29 -27.76 -7.81
CA ASP A 130 13.31 -29.16 -7.42
C ASP A 130 12.91 -30.06 -8.60
N ARG A 131 11.83 -29.71 -9.30
CA ARG A 131 11.38 -30.41 -10.52
C ARG A 131 12.44 -30.45 -11.60
N LEU A 132 13.10 -29.32 -11.89
CA LEU A 132 14.19 -29.26 -12.85
C LEU A 132 15.39 -30.12 -12.40
N GLY A 133 15.70 -30.15 -11.10
CA GLY A 133 16.71 -31.04 -10.53
C GLY A 133 16.40 -32.53 -10.76
N GLN A 134 15.14 -32.93 -10.61
CA GLN A 134 14.72 -34.31 -10.91
C GLN A 134 14.87 -34.67 -12.39
N ILE A 135 14.67 -33.70 -13.30
CA ILE A 135 14.90 -33.90 -14.74
C ILE A 135 16.39 -34.09 -15.04
N VAL A 136 17.27 -33.30 -14.41
CA VAL A 136 18.74 -33.48 -14.53
C VAL A 136 19.14 -34.91 -14.13
N HIS A 137 18.67 -35.40 -12.98
CA HIS A 137 18.94 -36.77 -12.56
C HIS A 137 18.40 -37.83 -13.54
N THR A 138 17.29 -37.53 -14.22
CA THR A 138 16.76 -38.42 -15.25
C THR A 138 17.66 -38.47 -16.48
N PHE A 139 18.22 -37.33 -16.89
CA PHE A 139 19.21 -37.27 -17.97
C PHE A 139 20.52 -37.97 -17.62
N ASP A 140 21.00 -37.86 -16.39
CA ASP A 140 22.18 -38.62 -15.94
C ASP A 140 21.96 -40.13 -16.10
N ARG A 141 20.81 -40.64 -15.62
CA ARG A 141 20.44 -42.06 -15.83
C ARG A 141 20.30 -42.44 -17.30
N TRP A 142 19.84 -41.54 -18.17
CA TRP A 142 19.76 -41.80 -19.60
C TRP A 142 21.15 -41.83 -20.26
N ASN A 143 22.07 -40.96 -19.84
CA ASN A 143 23.45 -40.99 -20.31
C ASN A 143 24.11 -42.33 -19.97
N ASP A 144 23.96 -42.82 -18.73
CA ASP A 144 24.50 -44.12 -18.32
C ASP A 144 23.96 -45.27 -19.19
N ARG A 145 22.65 -45.27 -19.47
CA ARG A 145 22.01 -46.29 -20.31
C ARG A 145 22.45 -46.20 -21.78
N LEU A 146 22.69 -45.00 -22.30
CA LEU A 146 23.19 -44.82 -23.67
C LEU A 146 24.64 -45.29 -23.80
N ASP A 147 25.47 -45.09 -22.77
CA ASP A 147 26.83 -45.62 -22.76
C ASP A 147 26.84 -47.17 -22.74
N GLU A 148 25.96 -47.78 -21.93
CA GLU A 148 25.74 -49.23 -21.94
C GLU A 148 25.26 -49.72 -23.33
N LEU A 149 24.31 -49.01 -23.95
CA LEU A 149 23.81 -49.35 -25.28
C LEU A 149 24.90 -49.24 -26.36
N MET A 150 25.75 -48.20 -26.30
CA MET A 150 26.88 -48.04 -27.21
C MET A 150 27.90 -49.17 -27.04
N THR A 151 28.17 -49.56 -25.80
CA THR A 151 29.06 -50.68 -25.47
C THR A 151 28.49 -52.00 -26.02
N HIS A 152 27.21 -52.25 -25.82
CA HIS A 152 26.53 -53.43 -26.34
C HIS A 152 26.52 -53.46 -27.88
N ASN A 153 26.27 -52.33 -28.53
CA ASN A 153 26.32 -52.22 -29.99
C ASN A 153 27.72 -52.54 -30.55
N ARG A 154 28.78 -52.03 -29.91
CA ARG A 154 30.17 -52.37 -30.29
C ARG A 154 30.48 -53.86 -30.12
N ALA A 155 29.99 -54.48 -29.05
CA ALA A 155 30.14 -55.93 -28.85
C ALA A 155 29.45 -56.71 -29.97
N MET A 156 28.19 -56.36 -30.30
CA MET A 156 27.45 -56.97 -31.40
C MET A 156 28.13 -56.78 -32.76
N GLN A 157 28.77 -55.63 -32.99
CA GLN A 157 29.57 -55.39 -34.22
C GLN A 157 30.77 -56.35 -34.29
N SER A 158 31.45 -56.58 -33.17
CA SER A 158 32.56 -57.54 -33.08
C SER A 158 32.07 -58.97 -33.36
N GLU A 159 30.96 -59.39 -32.77
CA GLU A 159 30.37 -60.71 -33.00
C GLU A 159 29.94 -60.90 -34.47
N SER A 160 29.34 -59.87 -35.08
CA SER A 160 28.98 -59.89 -36.51
C SER A 160 30.22 -59.99 -37.42
N GLN A 161 31.34 -59.38 -37.02
CA GLN A 161 32.60 -59.49 -37.74
C GLN A 161 33.18 -60.91 -37.63
N GLU A 162 33.14 -61.53 -36.46
CA GLU A 162 33.56 -62.92 -36.26
C GLU A 162 32.69 -63.89 -37.07
N PHE A 163 31.36 -63.69 -37.05
CA PHE A 163 30.42 -64.48 -37.82
C PHE A 163 30.70 -64.43 -39.33
N THR A 164 31.08 -63.26 -39.86
CA THR A 164 31.56 -63.13 -41.24
C THR A 164 32.75 -64.05 -41.54
N GLY A 165 33.67 -64.17 -40.58
CA GLY A 165 34.80 -65.10 -40.66
C GLY A 165 34.36 -66.56 -40.76
N ILE A 166 33.42 -66.98 -39.90
CA ILE A 166 32.84 -68.33 -39.89
C ILE A 166 32.13 -68.64 -41.21
N VAL A 167 31.35 -67.70 -41.72
CA VAL A 167 30.63 -67.86 -43.00
C VAL A 167 31.62 -68.04 -44.15
N LYS A 168 32.69 -67.24 -44.21
CA LYS A 168 33.75 -67.38 -45.23
C LYS A 168 34.46 -68.73 -45.16
N GLN A 169 34.76 -69.22 -43.94
CA GLN A 169 35.32 -70.56 -43.75
C GLN A 169 34.35 -71.65 -44.23
N THR A 170 33.04 -71.48 -43.98
CA THR A 170 32.00 -72.41 -44.44
C THR A 170 31.90 -72.46 -45.95
N ILE A 171 31.99 -71.31 -46.63
CA ILE A 171 32.04 -71.23 -48.10
C ILE A 171 33.25 -72.01 -48.64
N LEU A 172 34.43 -71.85 -48.02
CA LEU A 172 35.65 -72.56 -48.41
C LEU A 172 35.55 -74.06 -48.17
N LEU A 173 34.97 -74.49 -47.03
CA LEU A 173 34.73 -75.89 -46.72
C LEU A 173 33.77 -76.54 -47.73
N ALA A 174 32.67 -75.86 -48.06
CA ALA A 174 31.72 -76.30 -49.06
C ALA A 174 32.35 -76.41 -50.45
N LEU A 175 33.19 -75.43 -50.83
CA LEU A 175 33.93 -75.48 -52.09
C LEU A 175 34.88 -76.69 -52.14
N ASN A 176 35.66 -76.93 -51.09
CA ASN A 176 36.55 -78.09 -51.01
C ASN A 176 35.76 -79.41 -51.10
N ALA A 177 34.60 -79.49 -50.44
CA ALA A 177 33.72 -80.65 -50.51
C ALA A 177 33.15 -80.87 -51.93
N SER A 178 32.75 -79.80 -52.63
CA SER A 178 32.29 -79.89 -54.04
C SER A 178 33.41 -80.37 -54.96
N ILE A 179 34.66 -79.93 -54.75
CA ILE A 179 35.82 -80.38 -55.53
C ILE A 179 36.08 -81.87 -55.28
N GLU A 180 36.08 -82.33 -54.04
CA GLU A 180 36.33 -83.74 -53.72
C GLU A 180 35.17 -84.65 -54.18
N ALA A 181 33.93 -84.16 -54.11
CA ALA A 181 32.77 -84.84 -54.67
C ALA A 181 32.88 -85.01 -56.19
N ALA A 182 33.36 -83.98 -56.92
CA ALA A 182 33.64 -84.09 -58.34
C ALA A 182 34.77 -85.09 -58.64
N ARG A 183 35.80 -85.14 -57.78
CA ARG A 183 36.92 -86.08 -57.89
C ARG A 183 36.50 -87.54 -57.71
N ALA A 184 35.52 -87.80 -56.85
CA ALA A 184 34.95 -89.14 -56.63
C ALA A 184 34.02 -89.64 -57.76
N GLY A 185 33.71 -88.80 -58.76
CA GLY A 185 32.88 -89.16 -59.91
C GLY A 185 31.44 -89.52 -59.52
N GLU A 186 30.92 -90.63 -60.07
CA GLU A 186 29.55 -91.10 -59.80
C GLU A 186 29.28 -91.35 -58.30
N ASN A 187 30.30 -91.80 -57.54
CA ASN A 187 30.17 -92.07 -56.11
C ASN A 187 30.05 -90.78 -55.27
N GLY A 188 30.42 -89.63 -55.82
CA GLY A 188 30.40 -88.33 -55.13
C GLY A 188 29.14 -87.51 -55.37
N ARG A 189 28.20 -87.95 -56.22
CA ARG A 189 27.02 -87.17 -56.63
C ARG A 189 26.17 -86.67 -55.46
N GLY A 190 25.91 -87.51 -54.46
CA GLY A 190 25.15 -87.11 -53.27
C GLY A 190 25.87 -86.04 -52.44
N PHE A 191 27.20 -86.17 -52.29
CA PHE A 191 28.02 -85.18 -51.60
C PHE A 191 28.09 -83.84 -52.36
N ALA A 192 28.13 -83.86 -53.69
CA ALA A 192 28.14 -82.65 -54.50
C ALA A 192 26.88 -81.80 -54.28
N ILE A 193 25.70 -82.44 -54.20
CA ILE A 193 24.43 -81.75 -53.94
C ILE A 193 24.45 -81.10 -52.54
N VAL A 194 24.91 -81.83 -51.53
CA VAL A 194 25.00 -81.29 -50.16
C VAL A 194 25.99 -80.13 -50.09
N ALA A 195 27.14 -80.24 -50.75
CA ALA A 195 28.16 -79.20 -50.75
C ALA A 195 27.67 -77.90 -51.42
N ASP A 196 26.93 -77.99 -52.53
CA ASP A 196 26.32 -76.81 -53.15
C ASP A 196 25.22 -76.18 -52.28
N GLU A 197 24.37 -76.99 -51.62
CA GLU A 197 23.35 -76.47 -50.70
C GLU A 197 23.97 -75.74 -49.50
N VAL A 198 25.04 -76.31 -48.91
CA VAL A 198 25.79 -75.66 -47.83
C VAL A 198 26.41 -74.33 -48.31
N ARG A 199 26.95 -74.29 -49.53
CA ARG A 199 27.51 -73.07 -50.11
C ARG A 199 26.43 -71.99 -50.29
N ILE A 200 25.25 -72.36 -50.78
CA ILE A 200 24.11 -71.44 -50.92
C ILE A 200 23.67 -70.90 -49.56
N LEU A 201 23.55 -71.77 -48.55
CA LEU A 201 23.20 -71.37 -47.18
C LEU A 201 24.24 -70.42 -46.58
N ALA A 202 25.53 -70.67 -46.81
CA ALA A 202 26.60 -69.80 -46.35
C ALA A 202 26.53 -68.41 -46.99
N HIS A 203 26.37 -68.32 -48.32
CA HIS A 203 26.18 -67.03 -48.99
C HIS A 203 24.93 -66.28 -48.53
N ARG A 204 23.82 -66.99 -48.28
CA ARG A 204 22.62 -66.37 -47.72
C ARG A 204 22.86 -65.84 -46.30
N SER A 205 23.63 -66.56 -45.49
CA SER A 205 24.03 -66.14 -44.15
C SER A 205 24.93 -64.89 -44.18
N GLU A 206 25.85 -64.80 -45.15
CA GLU A 206 26.69 -63.62 -45.38
C GLU A 206 25.83 -62.37 -45.65
N ALA A 207 24.90 -62.48 -46.60
CA ALA A 207 24.02 -61.37 -46.97
C ALA A 207 23.13 -60.90 -45.81
N LEU A 208 22.62 -61.82 -44.99
CA LEU A 208 21.87 -61.49 -43.78
C LEU A 208 22.74 -60.76 -42.75
N ASN A 209 23.97 -61.23 -42.54
CA ASN A 209 24.89 -60.61 -41.59
C ASN A 209 25.34 -59.20 -42.05
N ASP A 210 25.51 -58.98 -43.35
CA ASP A 210 25.79 -57.64 -43.89
C ASP A 210 24.65 -56.66 -43.61
N GLY A 211 23.40 -57.10 -43.79
CA GLY A 211 22.22 -56.32 -43.41
C GLY A 211 22.20 -56.00 -41.91
N TYR A 212 22.48 -57.00 -41.07
CA TYR A 212 22.58 -56.83 -39.62
C TYR A 212 23.67 -55.82 -39.22
N ARG A 213 24.87 -55.93 -39.81
CA ARG A 213 25.99 -55.00 -39.58
C ARG A 213 25.63 -53.58 -39.96
N GLN A 214 24.90 -53.38 -41.07
CA GLN A 214 24.42 -52.06 -41.46
C GLN A 214 23.43 -51.47 -40.44
N SER A 215 22.52 -52.29 -39.91
CA SER A 215 21.60 -51.87 -38.83
C SER A 215 22.36 -51.50 -37.55
N LEU A 216 23.41 -52.24 -37.18
CA LEU A 216 24.24 -51.89 -36.02
C LEU A 216 24.95 -50.55 -36.19
N LEU A 217 25.50 -50.26 -37.38
CA LEU A 217 26.10 -48.96 -37.69
C LEU A 217 25.08 -47.83 -37.59
N GLN A 218 23.87 -48.03 -38.13
CA GLN A 218 22.81 -47.05 -38.04
C GLN A 218 22.37 -46.79 -36.59
N ASN A 219 22.24 -47.85 -35.79
CA ASN A 219 21.94 -47.74 -34.36
C ASN A 219 23.03 -46.95 -33.61
N ALA A 220 24.31 -47.15 -33.94
CA ALA A 220 25.41 -46.40 -33.33
C ALA A 220 25.32 -44.89 -33.64
N VAL A 221 25.00 -44.52 -34.89
CA VAL A 221 24.80 -43.12 -35.29
C VAL A 221 23.61 -42.50 -34.55
N ILE A 222 22.47 -43.19 -34.51
CA ILE A 222 21.27 -42.71 -33.81
C ILE A 222 21.56 -42.51 -32.32
N THR A 223 22.18 -43.50 -31.67
CA THR A 223 22.52 -43.45 -30.24
C THR A 223 23.45 -42.28 -29.93
N THR A 224 24.43 -42.02 -30.80
CA THR A 224 25.35 -40.87 -30.64
C THR A 224 24.62 -39.53 -30.78
N GLY A 225 23.69 -39.42 -31.74
CA GLY A 225 22.86 -38.23 -31.89
C GLY A 225 21.98 -37.98 -30.66
N THR A 226 21.30 -39.03 -30.17
CA THR A 226 20.49 -38.95 -28.95
C THR A 226 21.30 -38.54 -27.73
N PHE A 227 22.55 -39.03 -27.60
CA PHE A 227 23.45 -38.61 -26.54
C PHE A 227 23.76 -37.11 -26.62
N GLN A 228 24.05 -36.58 -27.82
CA GLN A 228 24.30 -35.15 -28.02
C GLN A 228 23.08 -34.29 -27.67
N ASP A 229 21.88 -34.72 -28.06
CA ASP A 229 20.63 -34.01 -27.77
C ASP A 229 20.36 -33.95 -26.26
N ILE A 230 20.58 -35.05 -25.53
CA ILE A 230 20.43 -35.10 -24.07
C ILE A 230 21.47 -34.20 -23.39
N GLN A 231 22.71 -34.18 -23.86
CA GLN A 231 23.75 -33.29 -23.32
C GLN A 231 23.39 -31.81 -23.53
N ALA A 232 22.87 -31.46 -24.71
CA ALA A 232 22.38 -30.11 -24.99
C ALA A 232 21.21 -29.73 -24.07
N ALA A 233 20.22 -30.62 -23.93
CA ALA A 233 19.08 -30.42 -23.05
C ALA A 233 19.50 -30.28 -21.57
N SER A 234 20.44 -31.09 -21.09
CA SER A 234 20.97 -31.01 -19.72
C SER A 234 21.63 -29.67 -19.44
N ARG A 235 22.41 -29.13 -20.39
CA ARG A 235 23.01 -27.78 -20.28
C ARG A 235 21.94 -26.69 -20.23
N MET A 236 20.90 -26.78 -21.06
CA MET A 236 19.79 -25.82 -21.05
C MET A 236 19.08 -25.80 -19.69
N ILE A 237 18.85 -26.97 -19.09
CA ILE A 237 18.23 -27.06 -17.76
C ILE A 237 19.14 -26.47 -16.68
N HIS A 238 20.44 -26.74 -16.74
CA HIS A 238 21.41 -26.13 -15.81
C HIS A 238 21.37 -24.60 -15.89
N THR A 239 21.36 -24.03 -17.09
CA THR A 239 21.21 -22.58 -17.28
C THR A 239 19.88 -22.09 -16.71
N ALA A 240 18.77 -22.76 -16.98
CA ALA A 240 17.46 -22.38 -16.44
C ALA A 240 17.44 -22.39 -14.90
N ILE A 241 18.05 -23.39 -14.25
CA ILE A 241 18.19 -23.43 -12.79
C ILE A 241 19.03 -22.24 -12.28
N GLN A 242 20.10 -21.88 -12.98
CA GLN A 242 20.92 -20.71 -12.63
C GLN A 242 20.15 -19.40 -12.76
N ASP A 243 19.42 -19.21 -13.86
CA ASP A 243 18.60 -18.01 -14.11
C ASP A 243 17.50 -17.88 -13.04
N ILE A 244 16.87 -18.99 -12.68
CA ILE A 244 15.88 -19.04 -11.61
C ILE A 244 16.53 -18.65 -10.27
N ARG A 245 17.71 -19.17 -9.93
CA ARG A 245 18.41 -18.80 -8.69
C ARG A 245 18.77 -17.32 -8.64
N GLN A 246 19.21 -16.73 -9.75
CA GLN A 246 19.47 -15.29 -9.83
C GLN A 246 18.19 -14.48 -9.66
N ASN A 247 17.08 -14.91 -10.27
CA ASN A 247 15.78 -14.27 -10.08
C ASN A 247 15.35 -14.33 -8.61
N LEU A 248 15.55 -15.47 -7.93
CA LEU A 248 15.30 -15.59 -6.50
C LEU A 248 16.15 -14.60 -5.69
N GLU A 249 17.45 -14.49 -5.95
CA GLU A 249 18.28 -13.49 -5.27
C GLU A 249 17.74 -12.07 -5.46
N SER A 250 17.37 -11.69 -6.69
CA SER A 250 16.81 -10.36 -6.98
C SER A 250 15.47 -10.10 -6.28
N LEU A 251 14.59 -11.12 -6.19
CA LEU A 251 13.33 -11.04 -5.47
C LEU A 251 13.56 -10.89 -3.96
N SER A 252 14.63 -11.48 -3.43
CA SER A 252 14.98 -11.38 -2.01
C SER A 252 15.46 -9.97 -1.68
N GLU A 253 16.20 -9.35 -2.60
CA GLU A 253 16.65 -7.97 -2.47
C GLU A 253 15.48 -7.00 -2.56
N GLN A 254 14.56 -7.19 -3.51
CA GLN A 254 13.33 -6.39 -3.60
C GLN A 254 12.48 -6.48 -2.31
N SER A 255 12.37 -7.67 -1.73
CA SER A 255 11.67 -7.86 -0.45
C SER A 255 12.38 -7.15 0.72
N ARG A 256 13.72 -7.08 0.71
CA ARG A 256 14.51 -6.38 1.74
C ARG A 256 14.52 -4.87 1.56
N GLN A 257 14.46 -4.40 0.30
CA GLN A 257 14.45 -2.99 -0.09
C GLN A 257 13.05 -2.37 -0.08
N GLN A 258 12.04 -3.04 0.45
CA GLN A 258 10.81 -2.39 0.93
C GLN A 258 10.91 -2.06 2.43
N PRO A 259 11.79 -1.16 2.90
CA PRO A 259 11.67 -0.64 4.25
C PRO A 259 10.46 0.30 4.30
N SER A 260 9.49 -0.07 5.12
CA SER A 260 8.73 0.82 6.01
C SER A 260 8.70 2.31 5.61
N SER A 261 8.09 2.67 4.48
CA SER A 261 7.75 4.06 4.12
C SER A 261 6.64 4.64 5.03
N LEU A 262 6.31 3.91 6.09
CA LEU A 262 5.23 4.14 7.05
C LEU A 262 5.73 4.65 8.41
N ALA A 263 7.05 4.78 8.61
CA ALA A 263 7.62 5.30 9.86
C ALA A 263 7.83 6.83 9.88
N ALA A 264 7.43 7.55 8.84
CA ALA A 264 7.52 9.01 8.75
C ALA A 264 6.14 9.64 8.59
#